data_AF-A0A7X9IQT0-F1
#
_entry.id   AF-A0A7X9IQT0-F1
#
_cell.length_a   1.000
_cell.length_b   1.000
_cell.length_c   1.000
_cell.angle_alpha   90.00
_cell.angle_beta   90.00
_cell.angle_gamma   90.00
#
_symmetry.space_group_name_H-M   'P 1'
#
loop_
_entity.id
_entity.type
_entity.pdbx_description
1 polymer ?
#
loop_
_entity_poly.entity_id
_entity_poly.type
_entity_poly.pdbx_seq_one_letter_code
_entity_poly.pdbx_strand_id
1 'polypeptide(L)'
;MNSIFSIQFDSNSWIIQSIDKDYLTLVSKDIAYDTVSFHFKPKKIGKTSIEFYDLYKKGSIIYNINISENVQINPSFTFSFAENTNISNTSNTTSYFDIAFFLFSNGMYQDAINYFIKGKENEPLNFQKIGASKIAYYLGVCYFNLKQYNVASSYFAQAKNSSIFDIQVYSYYYMAKTQIMLKNYDLALDNLFFLIYKLNPDNSLYDNSYFLISSIYYEKKDYEHIILLIYPKIDILDRSVFKDYFNYYLAISYYDGRKDFLTAYSFLKKISNSSFEYYDKVQEMIKNIEANFIDFH
;
A
#
# COMPACT_ATOMS: atom_id res chain seq x y z
N MET A 1 -18.18 18.22 -18.12
CA MET A 1 -17.02 18.02 -19.01
C MET A 1 -16.74 16.54 -19.15
N ASN A 2 -17.29 15.90 -20.18
CA ASN A 2 -17.18 14.45 -20.38
C ASN A 2 -16.22 14.05 -21.51
N SER A 3 -15.53 15.00 -22.12
CA SER A 3 -14.55 14.74 -23.16
C SER A 3 -13.26 14.16 -22.55
N ILE A 4 -12.81 13.05 -23.11
CA ILE A 4 -11.48 12.50 -22.91
C ILE A 4 -10.61 13.02 -24.05
N PHE A 5 -9.37 13.38 -23.77
CA PHE A 5 -8.36 13.64 -24.79
C PHE A 5 -7.15 12.74 -24.58
N SER A 6 -6.40 12.49 -25.64
CA SER A 6 -5.27 11.56 -25.63
C SER A 6 -4.00 12.25 -26.09
N ILE A 7 -2.88 11.92 -25.46
CA ILE A 7 -1.54 12.30 -25.93
C ILE A 7 -0.80 11.00 -26.26
N GLN A 8 -0.36 10.88 -27.51
CA GLN A 8 0.31 9.69 -28.04
C GLN A 8 1.78 9.99 -28.33
N PHE A 9 2.63 9.02 -28.06
CA PHE A 9 4.06 9.09 -28.36
C PHE A 9 4.49 7.86 -29.18
N ASP A 10 5.43 8.07 -30.11
CA ASP A 10 6.00 7.06 -31.02
C ASP A 10 7.03 6.12 -30.35
N SER A 11 7.03 6.07 -29.02
CA SER A 11 7.79 5.09 -28.24
C SER A 11 7.03 4.74 -26.96
N ASN A 12 7.09 3.50 -26.51
CA ASN A 12 6.54 3.13 -25.21
C ASN A 12 7.40 3.60 -24.01
N SER A 13 8.44 4.37 -24.28
CA SER A 13 9.40 4.90 -23.29
C SER A 13 8.91 6.10 -22.53
N TRP A 14 7.72 6.62 -22.84
CA TRP A 14 7.21 7.79 -22.14
C TRP A 14 6.48 7.39 -20.85
N ILE A 15 6.72 8.18 -19.81
CA ILE A 15 5.98 8.14 -18.55
C ILE A 15 5.51 9.55 -18.20
N ILE A 16 4.40 9.69 -17.49
CA ILE A 16 4.00 10.98 -16.91
C ILE A 16 4.91 11.23 -15.72
N GLN A 17 5.61 12.35 -15.71
CA GLN A 17 6.44 12.78 -14.58
C GLN A 17 5.64 13.63 -13.60
N SER A 18 4.82 14.55 -14.12
CA SER A 18 3.98 15.43 -13.31
C SER A 18 2.65 15.71 -14.00
N ILE A 19 1.60 15.74 -13.19
CA ILE A 19 0.26 16.11 -13.61
C ILE A 19 -0.39 16.91 -12.49
N ASP A 20 -0.95 18.07 -12.84
CA ASP A 20 -1.78 18.84 -11.94
C ASP A 20 -3.16 18.17 -11.79
N LYS A 21 -3.34 17.49 -10.66
CA LYS A 21 -4.52 16.68 -10.36
C LYS A 21 -5.77 17.52 -10.07
N ASP A 22 -5.63 18.83 -9.88
CA ASP A 22 -6.76 19.74 -9.68
C ASP A 22 -7.48 20.04 -10.99
N TYR A 23 -6.77 19.98 -12.11
CA TYR A 23 -7.29 20.24 -13.45
C TYR A 23 -7.53 18.98 -14.26
N LEU A 24 -6.74 17.93 -14.05
CA LEU A 24 -6.76 16.74 -14.90
C LEU A 24 -6.79 15.44 -14.09
N THR A 25 -7.23 14.37 -14.75
CA THR A 25 -7.14 13.00 -14.24
C THR A 25 -6.70 12.10 -15.37
N LEU A 26 -5.65 11.31 -15.12
CA LEU A 26 -5.28 10.21 -16.00
C LEU A 26 -6.35 9.13 -15.91
N VAL A 27 -6.99 8.82 -17.03
CA VAL A 27 -8.05 7.83 -17.18
C VAL A 27 -7.44 6.46 -17.49
N SER A 28 -6.52 6.41 -18.46
CA SER A 28 -5.82 5.18 -18.85
C SER A 28 -4.50 5.49 -19.53
N LYS A 29 -3.61 4.49 -19.53
CA LYS A 29 -2.38 4.43 -20.30
C LYS A 29 -2.45 3.18 -21.17
N ASP A 30 -2.53 3.36 -22.47
CA ASP A 30 -2.57 2.26 -23.43
C ASP A 30 -1.20 2.14 -24.09
N ILE A 31 -0.69 0.91 -24.18
CA ILE A 31 0.59 0.61 -24.82
C ILE A 31 0.33 -0.33 -25.98
N ALA A 32 0.61 0.11 -27.20
CA ALA A 32 0.71 -0.71 -28.39
C ALA A 32 2.19 -0.83 -28.80
N TYR A 33 2.54 -1.83 -29.62
CA TYR A 33 3.91 -2.28 -29.90
C TYR A 33 5.01 -1.20 -29.85
N ASP A 34 4.79 -0.07 -30.53
CA ASP A 34 5.71 1.05 -30.67
C ASP A 34 5.14 2.38 -30.11
N THR A 35 3.92 2.39 -29.58
CA THR A 35 3.24 3.63 -29.19
C THR A 35 2.68 3.56 -27.78
N VAL A 36 2.71 4.69 -27.07
CA VAL A 36 2.01 4.85 -25.80
C VAL A 36 1.05 6.02 -25.88
N SER A 37 -0.19 5.77 -25.44
CA SER A 37 -1.25 6.75 -25.39
C SER A 37 -1.69 6.98 -23.95
N PHE A 38 -1.73 8.24 -23.53
CA PHE A 38 -2.23 8.65 -22.23
C PHE A 38 -3.55 9.38 -22.40
N HIS A 39 -4.59 8.92 -21.71
CA HIS A 39 -5.94 9.44 -21.81
C HIS A 39 -6.28 10.26 -20.58
N PHE A 40 -6.77 11.48 -20.77
CA PHE A 40 -7.04 12.41 -19.68
C PHE A 40 -8.47 12.92 -19.69
N LYS A 41 -9.01 13.14 -18.49
CA LYS A 41 -10.31 13.78 -18.26
C LYS A 41 -10.14 15.12 -17.54
N PRO A 42 -10.65 16.23 -18.10
CA PRO A 42 -10.69 17.53 -17.42
C PRO A 42 -11.61 17.54 -16.20
N LYS A 43 -11.15 18.20 -15.12
CA LYS A 43 -11.92 18.46 -13.89
C LYS A 43 -12.38 19.91 -13.77
N LYS A 44 -11.56 20.87 -14.23
CA LYS A 44 -11.80 22.31 -14.10
C LYS A 44 -11.36 23.06 -15.35
N ILE A 45 -11.99 24.20 -15.59
CA ILE A 45 -11.61 25.19 -16.60
C ILE A 45 -10.35 25.91 -16.11
N GLY A 46 -9.42 26.19 -17.03
CA GLY A 46 -8.22 26.97 -16.75
C GLY A 46 -6.97 26.41 -17.42
N LYS A 47 -5.82 26.96 -17.04
CA LYS A 47 -4.52 26.58 -17.60
C LYS A 47 -3.82 25.59 -16.69
N THR A 48 -3.23 24.56 -17.27
CA THR A 48 -2.52 23.51 -16.57
C THR A 48 -1.36 22.98 -17.41
N SER A 49 -0.49 22.18 -16.81
CA SER A 49 0.63 21.54 -17.49
C SER A 49 0.71 20.05 -17.18
N ILE A 50 1.11 19.26 -18.18
CA ILE A 50 1.48 17.86 -18.00
C ILE A 50 2.93 17.70 -18.46
N GLU A 51 3.75 17.05 -17.64
CA GLU A 51 5.12 16.72 -18.00
C GLU A 51 5.25 15.22 -18.27
N PHE A 52 5.80 14.87 -19.44
CA PHE A 52 6.13 13.51 -19.82
C PHE A 52 7.64 13.35 -19.92
N TYR A 53 8.17 12.22 -19.50
CA TYR A 53 9.60 11.92 -19.53
C TYR A 53 9.90 10.74 -20.45
N ASP A 54 10.87 10.91 -21.35
CA ASP A 54 11.39 9.85 -22.21
C ASP A 54 12.48 9.07 -21.48
N LEU A 55 12.16 7.81 -21.16
CA LEU A 55 13.05 6.90 -20.46
C LEU A 55 14.33 6.54 -21.24
N TYR A 56 14.34 6.66 -22.58
CA TYR A 56 15.52 6.36 -23.39
C TYR A 56 16.39 7.58 -23.63
N LYS A 57 15.79 8.73 -23.92
CA LYS A 57 16.52 9.96 -24.25
C LYS A 57 16.85 10.83 -23.03
N LYS A 58 16.34 10.46 -21.85
CA LYS A 58 16.56 11.17 -20.57
C LYS A 58 16.19 12.66 -20.63
N GLY A 59 15.01 12.96 -21.17
CA GLY A 59 14.48 14.32 -21.27
C GLY A 59 12.97 14.34 -21.05
N SER A 60 12.43 15.51 -20.70
CA SER A 60 10.98 15.71 -20.57
C SER A 60 10.40 16.62 -21.64
N ILE A 61 9.12 16.41 -21.94
CA ILE A 61 8.28 17.28 -22.75
C ILE A 61 7.15 17.77 -21.85
N ILE A 62 6.97 19.08 -21.79
CA ILE A 62 5.89 19.72 -21.04
C ILE A 62 4.83 20.20 -22.03
N TYR A 63 3.58 19.76 -21.81
CA TYR A 63 2.41 20.24 -22.52
C TYR A 63 1.66 21.25 -21.64
N ASN A 64 1.57 22.49 -22.11
CA ASN A 64 0.73 23.51 -21.51
C ASN A 64 -0.67 23.45 -22.15
N ILE A 65 -1.68 23.17 -21.33
CA ILE A 65 -3.05 22.87 -21.76
C ILE A 65 -3.98 23.97 -21.24
N ASN A 66 -4.87 24.45 -22.11
CA ASN A 66 -5.93 25.38 -21.76
C ASN A 66 -7.30 24.68 -21.88
N ILE A 67 -7.99 24.51 -20.76
CA ILE A 67 -9.29 23.84 -20.66
C ILE A 67 -10.37 24.91 -20.67
N SER A 68 -11.26 24.91 -21.66
CA SER A 68 -12.39 25.85 -21.78
C SER A 68 -13.76 25.13 -21.78
N GLU A 69 -14.86 25.88 -21.67
CA GLU A 69 -16.21 25.33 -21.58
C GLU A 69 -16.68 24.62 -22.88
N ASN A 70 -16.12 25.00 -24.03
CA ASN A 70 -16.47 24.46 -25.34
C ASN A 70 -15.35 23.59 -25.91
N VAL A 71 -15.16 22.42 -25.32
CA VAL A 71 -14.26 21.39 -25.88
C VAL A 71 -15.08 20.55 -26.88
N GLN A 72 -15.35 21.13 -28.07
CA GLN A 72 -15.66 20.32 -29.26
C GLN A 72 -14.33 19.78 -29.80
N ILE A 73 -13.94 18.57 -29.39
CA ILE A 73 -12.79 17.87 -29.97
C ILE A 73 -13.32 17.20 -31.24
N ASN A 74 -12.99 17.77 -32.40
CA ASN A 74 -13.17 17.09 -33.67
C ASN A 74 -12.26 15.83 -33.65
N PRO A 75 -12.71 14.62 -34.07
CA PRO A 75 -11.99 13.36 -33.80
C PRO A 75 -10.69 13.16 -34.60
N SER A 76 -10.20 14.19 -35.27
CA SER A 76 -9.00 14.14 -36.09
C SER A 76 -8.30 15.50 -36.04
N PHE A 77 -7.46 15.67 -35.03
CA PHE A 77 -6.44 16.72 -35.02
C PHE A 77 -5.07 16.07 -34.96
N THR A 78 -4.46 15.88 -36.12
CA THR A 78 -3.02 15.81 -36.28
C THR A 78 -2.47 17.22 -36.09
N PHE A 79 -1.66 17.44 -35.05
CA PHE A 79 -0.90 18.69 -34.90
C PHE A 79 0.47 18.53 -35.57
N SER A 80 0.68 19.27 -36.66
CA SER A 80 2.00 19.55 -37.22
C SER A 80 2.65 20.71 -36.45
N PHE A 81 3.93 20.55 -36.10
CA PHE A 81 4.74 21.47 -35.31
C PHE A 81 4.79 22.90 -35.88
N ALA A 82 4.61 23.89 -35.01
CA ALA A 82 5.23 25.20 -35.16
C ALA A 82 6.29 25.31 -34.06
N GLU A 83 7.56 25.28 -34.45
CA GLU A 83 8.71 25.48 -33.56
C GLU A 83 8.61 26.86 -32.90
N ASN A 84 8.36 26.87 -31.60
CA ASN A 84 8.80 27.96 -30.73
C ASN A 84 9.48 27.32 -29.51
N THR A 85 10.63 26.71 -29.80
CA THR A 85 11.53 26.06 -28.85
C THR A 85 12.30 27.10 -28.06
N ASN A 86 11.76 27.53 -26.92
CA ASN A 86 12.62 27.94 -25.81
C ASN A 86 12.94 26.70 -24.98
N ILE A 87 13.85 25.88 -25.51
CA ILE A 87 14.46 24.76 -24.79
C ILE A 87 15.46 25.36 -23.80
N SER A 88 15.04 25.57 -22.56
CA SER A 88 15.98 25.78 -21.46
C SER A 88 16.49 24.40 -21.01
N ASN A 89 17.63 23.97 -21.56
CA ASN A 89 18.35 22.78 -21.10
C ASN A 89 18.97 23.04 -19.72
N THR A 90 18.20 22.83 -18.65
CA THR A 90 18.77 22.62 -17.31
C THR A 90 18.99 21.13 -17.12
N SER A 91 20.23 20.67 -17.25
CA SER A 91 20.62 19.26 -17.10
C SER A 91 20.62 18.81 -15.64
N ASN A 92 19.44 18.67 -15.03
CA ASN A 92 19.29 17.78 -13.87
C ASN A 92 18.99 16.39 -14.43
N THR A 93 20.02 15.55 -14.53
CA THR A 93 19.85 14.16 -14.95
C THR A 93 19.08 13.41 -13.86
N THR A 94 17.81 13.12 -14.09
CA THR A 94 16.97 12.28 -13.22
C THR A 94 17.60 10.91 -13.04
N SER A 95 17.78 10.47 -11.79
CA SER A 95 18.39 9.18 -11.47
C SER A 95 17.45 8.02 -11.80
N TYR A 96 18.01 6.84 -12.13
CA TYR A 96 17.21 5.60 -12.18
C TYR A 96 16.40 5.36 -10.90
N PHE A 97 16.91 5.78 -9.73
CA PHE A 97 16.21 5.65 -8.46
C PHE A 97 15.00 6.58 -8.34
N ASP A 98 15.08 7.80 -8.88
CA ASP A 98 13.94 8.73 -8.89
C ASP A 98 12.78 8.15 -9.71
N ILE A 99 13.10 7.57 -10.86
CA ILE A 99 12.14 6.87 -11.72
C ILE A 99 11.58 5.64 -10.98
N ALA A 100 12.43 4.85 -10.33
CA ALA A 100 12.00 3.67 -9.58
C ALA A 100 11.02 4.04 -8.43
N PHE A 101 11.30 5.10 -7.67
CA PHE A 101 10.41 5.58 -6.60
C PHE A 101 9.10 6.13 -7.16
N PHE A 102 9.14 6.83 -8.30
CA PHE A 102 7.93 7.28 -8.98
C PHE A 102 7.06 6.09 -9.41
N LEU A 103 7.64 5.10 -10.11
CA LEU A 103 6.92 3.89 -10.54
C LEU A 103 6.36 3.11 -9.34
N PHE A 104 7.13 2.98 -8.27
CA PHE A 104 6.72 2.35 -7.03
C PHE A 104 5.49 3.03 -6.42
N SER A 105 5.50 4.36 -6.30
CA SER A 105 4.37 5.11 -5.72
C SER A 105 3.10 5.07 -6.56
N ASN A 106 3.21 4.75 -7.85
CA ASN A 106 2.08 4.51 -8.75
C ASN A 106 1.70 3.02 -8.88
N GLY A 107 2.29 2.12 -8.08
CA GLY A 107 1.97 0.70 -8.10
C GLY A 107 2.50 -0.07 -9.31
N MET A 108 3.38 0.53 -10.12
CA MET A 108 4.02 -0.10 -11.28
C MET A 108 5.22 -0.95 -10.81
N TYR A 109 4.95 -2.01 -10.05
CA TYR A 109 5.97 -2.73 -9.29
C TYR A 109 7.01 -3.44 -10.16
N GLN A 110 6.62 -4.02 -11.30
CA GLN A 110 7.57 -4.71 -12.19
C GLN A 110 8.54 -3.72 -12.83
N ASP A 111 8.06 -2.56 -13.27
CA ASP A 111 8.91 -1.53 -13.84
C ASP A 111 9.79 -0.91 -12.76
N ALA A 112 9.25 -0.65 -11.56
CA ALA A 112 10.03 -0.16 -10.43
C ALA A 112 11.22 -1.09 -10.11
N ILE A 113 11.00 -2.42 -10.12
CA ILE A 113 12.08 -3.41 -9.92
C ILE A 113 13.17 -3.24 -10.99
N ASN A 114 12.79 -3.15 -12.27
CA ASN A 114 13.74 -2.98 -13.36
C ASN A 114 14.61 -1.73 -13.18
N TYR A 115 14.00 -0.62 -12.75
CA TYR A 115 14.72 0.64 -12.52
C TYR A 115 15.58 0.63 -11.26
N PHE A 116 15.14 -0.03 -10.18
CA PHE A 116 15.99 -0.24 -9.00
C PHE A 116 17.25 -1.06 -9.32
N ILE A 117 17.12 -2.11 -10.15
CA ILE A 117 18.25 -2.94 -10.60
C ILE A 117 19.20 -2.10 -11.47
N LYS A 118 18.67 -1.39 -12.47
CA LYS A 118 19.48 -0.49 -13.31
C LYS A 118 20.21 0.57 -12.50
N GLY A 119 19.56 1.19 -11.53
CA GLY A 119 20.19 2.18 -10.65
C GLY A 119 21.33 1.60 -9.84
N LYS A 120 21.16 0.39 -9.30
CA LYS A 120 22.21 -0.31 -8.56
C LYS A 120 23.44 -0.61 -9.44
N GLU A 121 23.23 -1.00 -10.70
CA GLU A 121 24.29 -1.37 -11.64
C GLU A 121 25.00 -0.14 -12.25
N ASN A 122 24.25 0.90 -12.59
CA ASN A 122 24.73 2.02 -13.40
C ASN A 122 25.01 3.30 -12.59
N GLU A 123 24.52 3.40 -11.35
CA GLU A 123 24.68 4.58 -10.49
C GLU A 123 25.17 4.20 -9.07
N PRO A 124 26.35 3.59 -8.92
CA PRO A 124 26.82 3.05 -7.64
C PRO A 124 26.96 4.10 -6.53
N LEU A 125 27.30 5.34 -6.87
CA LEU A 125 27.37 6.45 -5.91
C LEU A 125 25.98 6.84 -5.37
N ASN A 126 24.97 6.88 -6.24
CA ASN A 126 23.58 7.13 -5.82
C ASN A 126 23.05 5.97 -4.99
N PHE A 127 23.34 4.73 -5.40
CA PHE A 127 23.00 3.54 -4.62
C PHE A 127 23.58 3.58 -3.21
N GLN A 128 24.87 3.93 -3.08
CA GLN A 128 25.54 4.09 -1.80
C GLN A 128 24.89 5.20 -0.95
N LYS A 129 24.55 6.34 -1.57
CA LYS A 129 23.90 7.47 -0.89
C LYS A 129 22.50 7.13 -0.37
N ILE A 130 21.71 6.40 -1.15
CA ILE A 130 20.34 6.00 -0.77
C ILE A 130 20.39 4.88 0.28
N GLY A 131 21.36 3.98 0.17
CA GLY A 131 21.60 2.89 1.11
C GLY A 131 20.96 1.58 0.67
N ALA A 132 21.73 0.50 0.78
CA ALA A 132 21.33 -0.84 0.36
C ALA A 132 20.05 -1.33 1.05
N SER A 133 19.90 -1.09 2.36
CA SER A 133 18.72 -1.53 3.11
C SER A 133 17.44 -0.83 2.67
N LYS A 134 17.52 0.45 2.30
CA LYS A 134 16.37 1.20 1.77
C LYS A 134 15.95 0.63 0.42
N ILE A 135 16.88 0.43 -0.51
CA ILE A 135 16.57 -0.18 -1.81
C ILE A 135 16.03 -1.60 -1.65
N ALA A 136 16.61 -2.39 -0.75
CA ALA A 136 16.10 -3.73 -0.43
C ALA A 136 14.66 -3.69 0.09
N TYR A 137 14.31 -2.75 0.96
CA TYR A 137 12.93 -2.57 1.43
C TYR A 137 11.96 -2.35 0.26
N TYR A 138 12.24 -1.38 -0.63
CA TYR A 138 11.34 -1.09 -1.75
C TYR A 138 11.23 -2.26 -2.74
N LEU A 139 12.34 -2.94 -3.05
CA LEU A 139 12.32 -4.17 -3.84
C LEU A 139 11.46 -5.25 -3.17
N GLY A 140 11.61 -5.44 -1.86
CA GLY A 140 10.79 -6.35 -1.07
C GLY A 140 9.31 -6.04 -1.20
N VAL A 141 8.92 -4.77 -1.09
CA VAL A 141 7.51 -4.33 -1.26
C VAL A 141 7.02 -4.57 -2.68
N CYS A 142 7.83 -4.30 -3.71
CA CYS A 142 7.46 -4.62 -5.09
C CYS A 142 7.18 -6.12 -5.26
N TYR A 143 8.10 -6.98 -4.84
CA TYR A 143 7.94 -8.44 -4.94
C TYR A 143 6.76 -8.95 -4.12
N PHE A 144 6.51 -8.38 -2.95
CA PHE A 144 5.35 -8.70 -2.12
C PHE A 144 4.03 -8.43 -2.87
N ASN A 145 3.90 -7.25 -3.49
CA ASN A 145 2.70 -6.88 -4.24
C ASN A 145 2.53 -7.71 -5.52
N LEU A 146 3.62 -8.19 -6.11
CA LEU A 146 3.59 -9.17 -7.21
C LEU A 146 3.35 -10.62 -6.74
N LYS A 147 3.05 -10.83 -5.44
CA LYS A 147 2.83 -12.14 -4.80
C LYS A 147 4.04 -13.08 -4.88
N GLN A 148 5.23 -12.54 -5.13
CA GLN A 148 6.48 -13.29 -5.15
C GLN A 148 7.07 -13.33 -3.73
N TYR A 149 6.35 -13.96 -2.81
CA TYR A 149 6.62 -13.90 -1.37
C TYR A 149 8.00 -14.45 -0.97
N ASN A 150 8.47 -15.51 -1.63
CA ASN A 150 9.82 -16.05 -1.36
C ASN A 150 10.92 -15.02 -1.66
N VAL A 151 10.81 -14.31 -2.78
CA VAL A 151 11.78 -13.28 -3.18
C VAL A 151 11.66 -12.06 -2.27
N ALA A 152 10.43 -11.62 -1.97
CA ALA A 152 10.16 -10.52 -1.05
C ALA A 152 10.80 -10.75 0.32
N SER A 153 10.67 -11.98 0.85
CA SER A 153 11.24 -12.40 2.13
C SER A 153 12.77 -12.19 2.17
N SER A 154 13.49 -12.57 1.10
CA SER A 154 14.94 -12.36 1.02
C SER A 154 15.35 -10.89 1.02
N TYR A 155 14.53 -10.01 0.44
CA TYR A 155 14.78 -8.57 0.44
C TYR A 155 14.46 -7.92 1.80
N PHE A 156 13.35 -8.29 2.45
CA PHE A 156 13.05 -7.80 3.79
C PHE A 156 14.05 -8.28 4.84
N ALA A 157 14.60 -9.50 4.68
CA ALA A 157 15.68 -10.00 5.54
C ALA A 157 16.95 -9.15 5.45
N GLN A 158 17.25 -8.56 4.29
CA GLN A 158 18.34 -7.59 4.15
C GLN A 158 17.98 -6.24 4.77
N ALA A 159 16.75 -5.77 4.52
CA ALA A 159 16.30 -4.44 4.92
C ALA A 159 16.09 -4.28 6.44
N LYS A 160 15.73 -5.35 7.17
CA LYS A 160 15.51 -5.31 8.63
C LYS A 160 16.75 -4.95 9.45
N ASN A 161 17.95 -5.10 8.87
CA ASN A 161 19.22 -4.69 9.48
C ASN A 161 19.56 -3.20 9.23
N SER A 162 18.63 -2.43 8.68
CA SER A 162 18.78 -0.98 8.47
C SER A 162 19.03 -0.23 9.78
N SER A 163 19.92 0.76 9.74
CA SER A 163 20.08 1.76 10.81
C SER A 163 18.98 2.83 10.80
N ILE A 164 18.29 3.00 9.67
CA ILE A 164 17.12 3.87 9.55
C ILE A 164 15.93 3.15 10.20
N PHE A 165 15.45 3.72 11.32
CA PHE A 165 14.40 3.12 12.15
C PHE A 165 13.15 2.75 11.34
N ASP A 166 12.61 3.67 10.54
CA ASP A 166 11.41 3.42 9.74
C ASP A 166 11.60 2.23 8.79
N ILE A 167 12.71 2.20 8.05
CA ILE A 167 13.01 1.08 7.15
C ILE A 167 13.10 -0.23 7.93
N GLN A 168 13.73 -0.22 9.10
CA GLN A 168 13.83 -1.41 9.94
C GLN A 168 12.44 -1.89 10.39
N VAL A 169 11.62 -1.06 11.01
CA VAL A 169 10.32 -1.46 11.57
C VAL A 169 9.33 -1.88 10.48
N TYR A 170 9.28 -1.17 9.35
CA TYR A 170 8.46 -1.59 8.21
C TYR A 170 8.97 -2.88 7.58
N SER A 171 10.29 -3.13 7.56
CA SER A 171 10.83 -4.39 7.06
C SER A 171 10.45 -5.57 7.94
N TYR A 172 10.45 -5.42 9.28
CA TYR A 172 9.93 -6.46 10.19
C TYR A 172 8.44 -6.72 9.94
N TYR A 173 7.64 -5.66 9.80
CA TYR A 173 6.21 -5.77 9.53
C TYR A 173 5.91 -6.50 8.21
N TYR A 174 6.54 -6.08 7.10
CA TYR A 174 6.33 -6.72 5.80
C TYR A 174 6.94 -8.12 5.72
N MET A 175 8.05 -8.38 6.43
CA MET A 175 8.58 -9.73 6.59
C MET A 175 7.53 -10.64 7.25
N ALA A 176 6.92 -10.20 8.35
CA ALA A 176 5.87 -10.96 9.01
C ALA A 176 4.68 -11.23 8.08
N LYS A 177 4.17 -10.21 7.37
CA LYS A 177 3.09 -10.40 6.38
C LYS A 177 3.49 -11.40 5.29
N THR A 178 4.73 -11.34 4.82
CA THR A 178 5.26 -12.28 3.83
C THR A 178 5.26 -13.71 4.37
N GLN A 179 5.68 -13.90 5.62
CA GLN A 179 5.68 -15.22 6.27
C GLN A 179 4.26 -15.76 6.50
N ILE A 180 3.29 -14.90 6.84
CA ILE A 180 1.87 -15.28 6.92
C ILE A 180 1.39 -15.81 5.56
N MET A 181 1.70 -15.10 4.46
CA MET A 181 1.33 -15.55 3.11
C MET A 181 1.99 -16.88 2.72
N LEU A 182 3.16 -17.19 3.30
CA LEU A 182 3.86 -18.46 3.15
C LEU A 182 3.44 -19.52 4.18
N LYS A 183 2.48 -19.21 5.06
CA LYS A 183 2.04 -20.06 6.19
C LYS A 183 3.14 -20.40 7.21
N ASN A 184 4.22 -19.61 7.23
CA ASN A 184 5.30 -19.73 8.20
C ASN A 184 4.97 -18.92 9.46
N TYR A 185 3.94 -19.35 10.20
CA TYR A 185 3.39 -18.58 11.31
C TYR A 185 4.38 -18.30 12.43
N ASP A 186 5.29 -19.23 12.74
CA ASP A 186 6.22 -19.07 13.86
C ASP A 186 7.24 -17.95 13.55
N LEU A 187 7.78 -17.92 12.33
CA LEU A 187 8.62 -16.82 11.86
C LEU A 187 7.85 -15.49 11.78
N ALA A 188 6.58 -15.53 11.41
CA ALA A 188 5.76 -14.31 11.42
C ALA A 188 5.62 -13.74 12.84
N LEU A 189 5.31 -14.60 13.81
CA LEU A 189 5.17 -14.24 15.22
C LEU A 189 6.48 -13.65 15.77
N ASP A 190 7.63 -14.27 15.52
CA ASP A 190 8.93 -13.76 15.97
C ASP A 190 9.18 -12.31 15.48
N ASN A 191 8.90 -12.04 14.21
CA ASN A 191 9.07 -10.69 13.65
C ASN A 191 8.08 -9.68 14.25
N LEU A 192 6.84 -10.09 14.51
CA LEU A 192 5.81 -9.20 15.08
C LEU A 192 6.05 -8.91 16.56
N PHE A 193 6.46 -9.89 17.35
CA PHE A 193 6.80 -9.67 18.76
C PHE A 193 8.03 -8.78 18.91
N PHE A 194 9.05 -8.98 18.07
CA PHE A 194 10.19 -8.05 18.01
C PHE A 194 9.72 -6.62 17.67
N LEU A 195 8.82 -6.49 16.71
CA LEU A 195 8.28 -5.20 16.29
C LEU A 195 7.52 -4.52 17.45
N ILE A 196 6.61 -5.22 18.14
CA ILE A 196 5.89 -4.67 19.30
C ILE A 196 6.86 -4.19 20.39
N TYR A 197 7.92 -4.95 20.67
CA TYR A 197 8.94 -4.55 21.65
C TYR A 197 9.65 -3.23 21.29
N LYS A 198 9.77 -2.93 19.99
CA LYS A 198 10.43 -1.72 19.49
C LYS A 198 9.50 -0.50 19.37
N LEU A 199 8.19 -0.71 19.34
CA LEU A 199 7.23 0.35 19.02
C LEU A 199 6.62 0.97 20.27
N ASN A 200 6.37 2.28 20.19
CA ASN A 200 5.47 2.97 21.10
C ASN A 200 4.01 2.67 20.71
N PRO A 201 3.07 2.65 21.68
CA PRO A 201 1.64 2.43 21.39
C PRO A 201 1.02 3.41 20.38
N ASP A 202 1.54 4.63 20.28
CA ASP A 202 1.05 5.63 19.33
C ASP A 202 1.48 5.35 17.87
N ASN A 203 2.37 4.38 17.64
CA ASN A 203 2.80 4.02 16.29
C ASN A 203 1.72 3.18 15.60
N SER A 204 1.37 3.53 14.35
CA SER A 204 0.35 2.81 13.58
C SER A 204 0.65 1.32 13.40
N LEU A 205 1.93 0.91 13.38
CA LEU A 205 2.32 -0.49 13.29
C LEU A 205 2.08 -1.28 14.60
N TYR A 206 1.88 -0.61 15.74
CA TYR A 206 1.65 -1.26 17.03
C TYR A 206 0.38 -2.10 16.97
N ASP A 207 -0.76 -1.46 16.72
CA ASP A 207 -2.06 -2.14 16.62
C ASP A 207 -2.12 -3.11 15.44
N ASN A 208 -1.51 -2.75 14.30
CA ASN A 208 -1.39 -3.66 13.16
C ASN A 208 -0.67 -4.95 13.54
N SER A 209 0.35 -4.88 14.41
CA SER A 209 1.09 -6.06 14.86
C SER A 209 0.24 -6.93 15.78
N TYR A 210 -0.48 -6.33 16.73
CA TYR A 210 -1.45 -7.07 17.56
C TYR A 210 -2.51 -7.74 16.71
N PHE A 211 -3.09 -7.02 15.74
CA PHE A 211 -4.09 -7.57 14.83
C PHE A 211 -3.57 -8.80 14.08
N LEU A 212 -2.36 -8.73 13.51
CA LEU A 212 -1.75 -9.85 12.80
C LEU A 212 -1.44 -11.03 13.73
N ILE A 213 -0.86 -10.79 14.90
CA ILE A 213 -0.59 -11.87 15.88
C ILE A 213 -1.90 -12.54 16.31
N SER A 214 -2.93 -11.76 16.64
CA SER A 214 -4.24 -12.28 17.03
C SER A 214 -4.89 -13.08 15.90
N SER A 215 -4.77 -12.64 14.65
CA SER A 215 -5.26 -13.40 13.49
C SER A 215 -4.57 -14.75 13.33
N ILE A 216 -3.24 -14.82 13.57
CA ILE A 216 -2.48 -16.06 13.53
C ILE A 216 -2.97 -17.02 14.63
N TYR A 217 -3.10 -16.55 15.87
CA TYR A 217 -3.59 -17.39 16.96
C TYR A 217 -5.05 -17.79 16.77
N TYR A 218 -5.86 -16.92 16.17
CA TYR A 218 -7.25 -17.24 15.85
C TYR A 218 -7.34 -18.36 14.82
N GLU A 219 -6.53 -18.32 13.77
CA GLU A 219 -6.44 -19.39 12.78
C GLU A 219 -5.96 -20.71 13.40
N LYS A 220 -5.01 -20.65 14.34
CA LYS A 220 -4.54 -21.80 15.12
C LYS A 220 -5.54 -22.27 16.19
N LYS A 221 -6.66 -21.55 16.40
CA LYS A 221 -7.62 -21.73 17.51
C LYS A 221 -6.96 -21.70 18.90
N ASP A 222 -5.86 -20.96 19.01
CA ASP A 222 -5.12 -20.78 20.25
C ASP A 222 -5.67 -19.60 21.03
N TYR A 223 -6.86 -19.83 21.58
CA TYR A 223 -7.66 -18.80 22.25
C TYR A 223 -7.01 -18.24 23.51
N GLU A 224 -6.20 -19.04 24.21
CA GLU A 224 -5.54 -18.58 25.44
C GLU A 224 -4.46 -17.54 25.13
N HIS A 225 -3.67 -17.74 24.07
CA HIS A 225 -2.68 -16.74 23.66
C HIS A 225 -3.33 -15.43 23.19
N ILE A 226 -4.50 -15.48 22.56
CA ILE A 226 -5.26 -14.26 22.22
C ILE A 226 -5.63 -13.48 23.48
N ILE A 227 -6.17 -14.16 24.51
CA ILE A 227 -6.57 -13.52 25.77
C ILE A 227 -5.36 -12.90 26.46
N LEU A 228 -4.27 -13.65 26.62
CA LEU A 228 -3.04 -13.18 27.26
C LEU A 228 -2.42 -11.98 26.53
N LEU A 229 -2.55 -11.94 25.19
CA LEU A 229 -2.02 -10.88 24.36
C LEU A 229 -2.87 -9.60 24.41
N ILE A 230 -4.17 -9.71 24.16
CA ILE A 230 -5.05 -8.54 23.94
C ILE A 230 -5.55 -7.98 25.27
N TYR A 231 -6.04 -8.83 26.18
CA TYR A 231 -6.79 -8.39 27.36
C TYR A 231 -6.03 -7.37 28.22
N PRO A 232 -4.72 -7.53 28.52
CA PRO A 232 -3.96 -6.54 29.30
C PRO A 232 -3.75 -5.19 28.60
N LYS A 233 -4.12 -5.08 27.31
CA LYS A 233 -3.92 -3.89 26.46
C LYS A 233 -5.22 -3.36 25.87
N ILE A 234 -6.37 -3.89 26.30
CA ILE A 234 -7.65 -3.58 25.66
C ILE A 234 -7.99 -2.08 25.71
N ASP A 235 -7.66 -1.37 26.78
CA ASP A 235 -7.94 0.08 26.89
C ASP A 235 -7.19 0.93 25.84
N ILE A 236 -6.03 0.44 25.40
CA ILE A 236 -5.24 1.06 24.34
C ILE A 236 -5.83 0.64 22.98
N LEU A 237 -6.03 -0.66 22.81
CA LEU A 237 -6.47 -1.27 21.54
C LEU A 237 -7.93 -0.93 21.18
N ASP A 238 -8.78 -0.55 22.14
CA ASP A 238 -10.16 -0.10 21.90
C ASP A 238 -10.20 1.26 21.15
N ARG A 239 -9.08 1.98 21.07
CA ARG A 239 -8.92 3.19 20.24
C ARG A 239 -8.49 2.89 18.81
N SER A 240 -8.13 1.64 18.54
CA SER A 240 -7.64 1.20 17.24
C SER A 240 -8.73 1.16 16.18
N VAL A 241 -8.33 1.29 14.92
CA VAL A 241 -9.18 0.93 13.77
C VAL A 241 -9.58 -0.55 13.79
N PHE A 242 -8.83 -1.40 14.50
CA PHE A 242 -9.10 -2.83 14.66
C PHE A 242 -9.89 -3.17 15.93
N LYS A 243 -10.48 -2.19 16.63
CA LYS A 243 -11.18 -2.44 17.90
C LYS A 243 -12.26 -3.53 17.81
N ASP A 244 -13.01 -3.61 16.71
CA ASP A 244 -14.07 -4.62 16.55
C ASP A 244 -13.46 -6.01 16.36
N TYR A 245 -12.31 -6.10 15.68
CA TYR A 245 -11.53 -7.34 15.59
C TYR A 245 -11.01 -7.80 16.95
N PHE A 246 -10.46 -6.89 17.76
CA PHE A 246 -9.96 -7.23 19.09
C PHE A 246 -11.09 -7.70 20.02
N ASN A 247 -12.22 -6.99 20.01
CA ASN A 247 -13.40 -7.40 20.77
C ASN A 247 -13.95 -8.74 20.26
N TYR A 248 -13.96 -8.97 18.95
CA TYR A 248 -14.36 -10.26 18.38
C TYR A 248 -13.42 -11.41 18.78
N TYR A 249 -12.11 -11.20 18.67
CA TYR A 249 -11.11 -12.21 19.05
C TYR A 249 -11.14 -12.53 20.54
N LEU A 250 -11.35 -11.54 21.41
CA LEU A 250 -11.57 -11.80 22.84
C LEU A 250 -12.88 -12.56 23.05
N ALA A 251 -13.98 -12.10 22.47
CA ALA A 251 -15.29 -12.73 22.59
C ALA A 251 -15.27 -14.21 22.22
N ILE A 252 -14.72 -14.54 21.05
CA ILE A 252 -14.64 -15.95 20.59
C ILE A 252 -13.69 -16.76 21.47
N SER A 253 -12.61 -16.17 21.97
CA SER A 253 -11.67 -16.87 22.84
C SER A 253 -12.30 -17.24 24.20
N TYR A 254 -13.11 -16.34 24.77
CA TYR A 254 -13.88 -16.66 25.97
C TYR A 254 -15.03 -17.64 25.69
N TYR A 255 -15.74 -17.47 24.57
CA TYR A 255 -16.87 -18.30 24.18
C TYR A 255 -16.46 -19.74 23.87
N ASP A 256 -15.48 -19.92 22.98
CA ASP A 256 -15.05 -21.23 22.51
C ASP A 256 -13.97 -21.83 23.39
N GLY A 257 -12.99 -21.04 23.82
CA GLY A 257 -11.82 -21.52 24.58
C GLY A 257 -12.12 -21.77 26.04
N ARG A 258 -12.68 -20.77 26.75
CA ARG A 258 -12.92 -20.86 28.20
C ARG A 258 -14.35 -21.25 28.58
N LYS A 259 -15.29 -21.24 27.63
CA LYS A 259 -16.74 -21.40 27.87
C LYS A 259 -17.28 -20.36 28.87
N ASP A 260 -16.66 -19.19 28.93
CA ASP A 260 -17.10 -18.06 29.74
C ASP A 260 -18.02 -17.18 28.88
N PHE A 261 -19.30 -17.57 28.86
CA PHE A 261 -20.30 -16.92 28.01
C PHE A 261 -20.65 -15.51 28.46
N LEU A 262 -20.54 -15.19 29.76
CA LEU A 262 -20.81 -13.86 30.28
C LEU A 262 -19.74 -12.86 29.83
N THR A 263 -18.47 -13.25 29.96
CA THR A 263 -17.37 -12.41 29.50
C THR A 263 -17.38 -12.29 27.98
N ALA A 264 -17.63 -13.38 27.26
CA ALA A 264 -17.81 -13.36 25.81
C ALA A 264 -18.91 -12.38 25.39
N TYR A 265 -20.08 -12.45 26.02
CA TYR A 265 -21.20 -11.55 25.77
C TYR A 265 -20.81 -10.08 25.98
N SER A 266 -20.06 -9.76 27.04
CA SER A 266 -19.61 -8.39 27.30
C SER A 266 -18.78 -7.80 26.15
N PHE A 267 -17.91 -8.62 25.52
CA PHE A 267 -17.11 -8.21 24.38
C PHE A 267 -17.92 -8.16 23.08
N LEU A 268 -18.82 -9.12 22.84
CA LEU A 268 -19.72 -9.11 21.68
C LEU A 268 -20.57 -7.83 21.64
N LYS A 269 -21.08 -7.36 22.78
CA LYS A 269 -21.90 -6.14 22.88
C LYS A 269 -21.15 -4.85 22.56
N LYS A 270 -19.82 -4.85 22.61
CA LYS A 270 -19.01 -3.69 22.18
C LYS A 270 -18.93 -3.55 20.66
N ILE A 271 -19.16 -4.63 19.92
CA ILE A 271 -19.12 -4.64 18.45
C ILE A 271 -20.44 -4.07 17.93
N SER A 272 -20.37 -2.87 17.39
CA SER A 272 -21.56 -2.11 16.94
C SER A 272 -21.55 -1.78 15.45
N ASN A 273 -20.42 -1.95 14.78
CA ASN A 273 -20.31 -1.66 13.36
C ASN A 273 -20.95 -2.78 12.51
N SER A 274 -22.08 -2.48 11.87
CA SER A 274 -22.78 -3.42 10.99
C SER A 274 -22.01 -3.76 9.71
N SER A 275 -20.98 -2.97 9.34
CA SER A 275 -20.10 -3.28 8.21
C SER A 275 -18.95 -4.22 8.58
N PHE A 276 -18.84 -4.65 9.84
CA PHE A 276 -17.80 -5.55 10.30
C PHE A 276 -18.03 -6.96 9.72
N GLU A 277 -16.99 -7.61 9.22
CA GLU A 277 -17.13 -8.87 8.47
C GLU A 277 -17.73 -10.03 9.29
N TYR A 278 -17.57 -10.02 10.61
CA TYR A 278 -18.14 -11.02 11.50
C TYR A 278 -19.44 -10.56 12.18
N TYR A 279 -20.04 -9.44 11.75
CA TYR A 279 -21.18 -8.84 12.44
C TYR A 279 -22.37 -9.81 12.57
N ASP A 280 -22.74 -10.51 11.50
CA ASP A 280 -23.86 -11.48 11.54
C ASP A 280 -23.58 -12.63 12.51
N LYS A 281 -22.35 -13.15 12.51
CA LYS A 281 -21.91 -14.19 13.46
C LYS A 281 -21.93 -13.68 14.89
N VAL A 282 -21.56 -12.42 15.12
CA VAL A 282 -21.67 -11.76 16.43
C VAL A 282 -23.13 -11.72 16.90
N GLN A 283 -24.07 -11.32 16.04
CA GLN A 283 -25.50 -11.28 16.40
C GLN A 283 -26.06 -12.68 16.70
N GLU A 284 -25.65 -13.68 15.93
CA GLU A 284 -26.03 -15.08 16.19
C GLU A 284 -25.51 -15.55 17.56
N MET A 285 -24.24 -15.29 17.87
CA MET A 285 -23.64 -15.65 19.15
C MET A 285 -24.35 -14.94 20.32
N ILE A 286 -24.64 -13.64 20.19
CA ILE A 286 -25.41 -12.88 21.18
C ILE A 286 -26.76 -13.55 21.43
N LYS A 287 -27.53 -13.83 20.37
CA LYS A 287 -28.84 -14.47 20.46
C LYS A 287 -28.75 -15.85 21.12
N ASN A 288 -27.73 -16.63 20.79
CA ASN A 288 -27.53 -17.96 21.38
C ASN A 288 -27.18 -17.87 22.87
N ILE A 289 -26.40 -16.89 23.29
CA ILE A 289 -26.13 -16.67 24.71
C ILE A 289 -27.42 -16.23 25.42
N GLU A 290 -28.12 -15.23 24.90
CA GLU A 290 -29.37 -14.72 25.51
C GLU A 290 -30.43 -15.82 25.63
N ALA A 291 -30.64 -16.64 24.59
CA ALA A 291 -31.61 -17.73 24.62
C ALA A 291 -31.30 -18.80 25.69
N ASN A 292 -30.02 -19.00 26.02
CA ASN A 292 -29.60 -20.01 27.00
C ASN A 292 -29.37 -19.41 28.41
N PHE A 293 -29.33 -18.09 28.56
CA PHE A 293 -29.09 -17.40 29.84
C PHE A 293 -30.32 -16.66 30.40
N ILE A 294 -31.40 -16.49 29.61
CA ILE A 294 -32.66 -15.90 30.09
C ILE A 294 -33.41 -16.84 31.08
N ASP A 295 -32.99 -18.10 31.25
CA ASP A 295 -33.61 -19.03 32.21
C ASP A 295 -33.09 -18.93 33.67
N PHE A 296 -32.26 -17.92 34.03
CA PHE A 296 -31.68 -17.80 35.39
C PHE A 296 -31.99 -16.50 36.17
N HIS A 297 -32.82 -15.59 35.64
CA HIS A 297 -33.33 -14.41 36.37
C HIS A 297 -34.78 -14.12 36.01
#